data_AF-A0A5N6E8V1-F1
#
_entry.id   AF-A0A5N6E8V1-F1
#
_cell.length_a   1.000
_cell.length_b   1.000
_cell.length_c   1.000
_cell.angle_alpha   90.00
_cell.angle_beta   90.00
_cell.angle_gamma   90.00
#
_symmetry.space_group_name_H-M   'P 1'
#
loop_
_entity.id
_entity.type
_entity.pdbx_description
1 polymer ?
#
loop_
_entity_poly.entity_id
_entity_poly.type
_entity_poly.pdbx_seq_one_letter_code
_entity_poly.pdbx_strand_id
1 'polypeptide(L)'
;MALATESPEDAIGRCLGALSLREETLLEGSNPPQAGNPFEELLNAPRQRNQLEMFLQDYFLPSLQTQRQLHRITPDNPFFQRPREIWEREGWDGEGLSNYITLLCGILNFPAILLLNPSGWDYLPWDQMIENSPTLAWIQEVLARWGLSLRDIIVIDAVPLLTDQKLDAMDDTERERFANEVFNLTVEFLRQFDVRVMISCQCATNSSHRRWGIVNDPFAAQLCSSVSGARRQDVAEVYLHERTIRVIQGFHPMHIERSEDPDARSSLDGVLRGLFDTVFQPCADWQAQRRREREESQVSLNSAADEVKGAMVKFLNTIRVYRVCQRQAIRLGLGSAQRGNIYDLPEWTQFQHDVRSFVSKMLPGPY
;
A
#
# COMPACT_ATOMS: atom_id res chain seq x y z
N MET A 1 77.83 -5.87 -39.81
CA MET A 1 77.66 -4.98 -38.65
C MET A 1 76.44 -5.46 -37.89
N ALA A 2 76.64 -5.96 -36.66
CA ALA A 2 75.58 -6.51 -35.83
C ALA A 2 74.75 -5.37 -35.22
N LEU A 3 73.42 -5.43 -35.36
CA LEU A 3 72.47 -4.56 -34.67
C LEU A 3 72.07 -5.26 -33.37
N ALA A 4 72.46 -4.66 -32.24
CA ALA A 4 72.03 -5.10 -30.93
C ALA A 4 70.60 -4.63 -30.68
N THR A 5 69.69 -5.57 -30.45
CA THR A 5 68.32 -5.32 -29.98
C THR A 5 68.35 -5.20 -28.45
N GLU A 6 68.03 -4.02 -27.91
CA GLU A 6 67.80 -3.83 -26.47
C GLU A 6 66.60 -4.68 -26.02
N SER A 7 66.75 -5.34 -24.87
CA SER A 7 65.71 -6.17 -24.25
C SER A 7 64.58 -5.29 -23.69
N PRO A 8 63.30 -5.68 -23.84
CA PRO A 8 62.16 -5.00 -23.21
C PRO A 8 62.27 -4.86 -21.69
N GLU A 9 63.06 -5.72 -21.04
CA GLU A 9 63.29 -5.70 -19.59
C GLU A 9 64.14 -4.49 -19.15
N ASP A 10 65.05 -4.01 -20.01
CA ASP A 10 65.92 -2.85 -19.73
C ASP A 10 65.19 -1.50 -19.89
N ALA A 11 64.04 -1.49 -20.57
CA ALA A 11 63.17 -0.32 -20.69
C ALA A 11 62.25 -0.17 -19.47
N ILE A 12 61.74 -1.28 -18.92
CA ILE A 12 60.84 -1.28 -17.77
C ILE A 12 61.59 -0.97 -16.46
N GLY A 13 62.84 -1.44 -16.32
CA GLY A 13 63.70 -1.10 -15.18
C GLY A 13 64.01 0.39 -15.06
N ARG A 14 64.09 1.12 -16.19
CA ARG A 14 64.32 2.58 -16.21
C ARG A 14 63.07 3.40 -15.85
N CYS A 15 61.87 2.91 -16.15
CA CYS A 15 60.62 3.59 -15.78
C CYS A 15 60.26 3.42 -14.29
N LEU A 16 60.64 2.31 -13.66
CA LEU A 16 60.33 2.06 -12.24
C LEU A 16 61.33 2.72 -11.27
N GLY A 17 62.56 3.00 -11.71
CA GLY A 17 63.53 3.77 -10.92
C GLY A 17 63.14 5.24 -10.67
N ALA A 18 62.24 5.79 -11.49
CA ALA A 18 61.74 7.17 -11.35
C ALA A 18 60.62 7.32 -10.29
N LEU A 19 60.10 6.21 -9.74
CA LEU A 19 59.05 6.19 -8.71
C LEU A 19 59.60 5.89 -7.30
N SER A 20 60.93 5.84 -7.15
CA SER A 20 61.57 5.72 -5.84
C SER A 20 61.48 7.05 -5.11
N LEU A 21 60.49 7.17 -4.22
CA LEU A 21 60.38 8.25 -3.25
C LEU A 21 61.71 8.36 -2.48
N ARG A 22 62.40 9.49 -2.65
CA ARG A 22 63.55 9.84 -1.83
C ARG A 22 63.06 10.09 -0.40
N GLU A 23 63.63 9.38 0.55
CA GLU A 23 63.63 9.79 1.96
C GLU A 23 64.38 11.12 2.05
N GLU A 24 63.62 12.22 2.11
CA GLU A 24 64.17 13.51 2.51
C GLU A 24 64.35 13.52 4.03
N THR A 25 65.61 13.65 4.42
CA THR A 25 66.10 13.90 5.76
C THR A 25 65.33 15.02 6.46
N LEU A 26 64.86 14.68 7.65
CA LEU A 26 64.20 15.51 8.65
C LEU A 26 64.96 16.80 8.96
N LEU A 27 64.26 17.94 8.85
CA LEU A 27 64.56 19.14 9.61
C LEU A 27 63.60 19.19 10.80
N GLU A 28 64.18 19.16 11.99
CA GLU A 28 63.51 19.28 13.28
C GLU A 28 62.78 20.62 13.41
N GLY A 29 61.59 20.60 14.02
CA GLY A 29 61.00 21.78 14.64
C GLY A 29 59.76 22.34 13.96
N SER A 30 58.69 21.57 13.86
CA SER A 30 57.31 22.08 13.95
C SER A 30 56.36 20.87 14.01
N ASN A 31 55.51 20.82 15.03
CA ASN A 31 54.41 19.83 15.05
C ASN A 31 53.54 20.09 13.82
N PRO A 32 53.45 19.14 12.87
CA PRO A 32 52.55 19.31 11.75
C PRO A 32 51.12 19.35 12.31
N PRO A 33 50.22 20.21 11.79
CA PRO A 33 48.81 20.09 12.08
C PRO A 33 48.42 18.65 11.73
N GLN A 34 47.77 17.95 12.67
CA GLN A 34 47.22 16.62 12.40
C GLN A 34 46.40 16.74 11.11
N ALA A 35 46.94 16.19 10.02
CA ALA A 35 46.20 15.98 8.81
C ALA A 35 45.19 14.89 9.17
N GLY A 36 44.04 15.32 9.71
CA GLY A 36 42.85 14.48 9.79
C GLY A 36 42.63 13.86 8.43
N ASN A 37 42.18 12.61 8.40
CA ASN A 37 41.97 11.91 7.15
C ASN A 37 41.09 12.83 6.26
N PRO A 38 41.50 13.21 5.03
CA PRO A 38 40.68 14.09 4.18
C PRO A 38 39.34 13.44 3.81
N PHE A 39 39.18 12.14 4.08
CA PHE A 39 37.95 11.39 3.98
C PHE A 39 37.23 11.18 5.32
N GLU A 40 37.77 11.62 6.47
CA GLU A 40 37.09 11.51 7.77
C GLU A 40 35.77 12.30 7.78
N GLU A 41 35.72 13.48 7.15
CA GLU A 41 34.47 14.22 6.97
C GLU A 41 33.50 13.54 6.00
N LEU A 42 33.98 12.75 5.03
CA LEU A 42 33.13 11.96 4.12
C LEU A 42 32.65 10.65 4.75
N LEU A 43 33.46 10.05 5.62
CA LEU A 43 33.16 8.84 6.38
C LEU A 43 32.25 9.14 7.59
N ASN A 44 32.40 10.33 8.19
CA ASN A 44 31.59 10.84 9.30
C ASN A 44 30.51 11.82 8.85
N ALA A 45 30.38 12.11 7.54
CA ALA A 45 29.24 12.86 7.02
C ALA A 45 27.98 12.11 7.45
N PRO A 46 26.99 12.78 8.08
CA PRO A 46 25.70 12.15 8.31
C PRO A 46 25.25 11.59 6.96
N ARG A 47 25.02 10.27 6.88
CA ARG A 47 24.46 9.65 5.68
C ARG A 47 23.31 10.55 5.25
N GLN A 48 23.45 11.21 4.09
CA GLN A 48 22.38 12.01 3.54
C GLN A 48 21.17 11.07 3.52
N ARG A 49 20.15 11.37 4.34
CA ARG A 49 18.93 10.57 4.37
C ARG A 49 18.43 10.53 2.93
N ASN A 50 18.21 9.33 2.42
CA ASN A 50 17.69 9.21 1.07
C ASN A 50 16.26 9.79 1.01
N GLN A 51 15.83 10.21 -0.18
CA GLN A 51 14.57 10.94 -0.35
C GLN A 51 13.37 10.14 0.17
N LEU A 52 13.37 8.82 -0.01
CA LEU A 52 12.35 7.92 0.49
C LEU A 52 12.25 7.96 2.02
N GLU A 53 13.36 7.86 2.75
CA GLU A 53 13.35 7.91 4.21
C GLU A 53 12.77 9.22 4.74
N MET A 54 13.19 10.36 4.17
CA MET A 54 12.65 11.67 4.54
C MET A 54 11.15 11.75 4.25
N PHE A 55 10.74 11.32 3.04
CA PHE A 55 9.32 11.29 2.67
C PHE A 55 8.48 10.44 3.64
N LEU A 56 8.99 9.26 4.03
CA LEU A 56 8.27 8.38 4.94
C LEU A 56 8.14 8.99 6.34
N GLN A 57 9.23 9.50 6.89
CA GLN A 57 9.25 10.09 8.24
C GLN A 57 8.44 11.38 8.33
N ASP A 58 8.57 12.26 7.35
CA ASP A 58 8.03 13.63 7.43
C ASP A 58 6.58 13.70 6.93
N TYR A 59 6.16 12.77 6.06
CA TYR A 59 4.85 12.83 5.41
C TYR A 59 4.00 11.57 5.58
N PHE A 60 4.49 10.42 5.12
CA PHE A 60 3.63 9.23 5.02
C PHE A 60 3.27 8.62 6.36
N LEU A 61 4.24 8.37 7.24
CA LEU A 61 4.01 7.73 8.54
C LEU A 61 3.12 8.58 9.45
N PRO A 62 3.32 9.91 9.58
CA PRO A 62 2.39 10.76 10.32
C PRO A 62 0.98 10.69 9.73
N SER A 63 0.85 10.74 8.41
CA SER A 63 -0.45 10.65 7.74
C SER A 63 -1.16 9.33 8.06
N LEU A 64 -0.46 8.20 7.97
CA LEU A 64 -0.97 6.87 8.29
C LEU A 64 -1.40 6.76 9.77
N GLN A 65 -0.60 7.28 10.71
CA GLN A 65 -0.91 7.25 12.14
C GLN A 65 -2.18 8.05 12.50
N THR A 66 -2.45 9.15 11.79
CA THR A 66 -3.68 9.94 12.01
C THR A 66 -4.96 9.24 11.52
N GLN A 67 -4.83 8.23 10.66
CA GLN A 67 -5.97 7.48 10.16
C GLN A 67 -6.60 6.65 11.29
N ARG A 68 -7.92 6.75 11.42
CA ARG A 68 -8.72 5.99 12.40
C ARG A 68 -9.42 4.78 11.78
N GLN A 69 -9.65 4.82 10.48
CA GLN A 69 -10.44 3.82 9.76
C GLN A 69 -9.67 3.30 8.56
N LEU A 70 -9.88 2.01 8.29
CA LEU A 70 -9.49 1.34 7.07
C LEU A 70 -10.52 1.69 6.00
N HIS A 71 -10.12 2.49 5.00
CA HIS A 71 -10.96 2.85 3.88
C HIS A 71 -10.63 1.93 2.71
N ARG A 72 -11.57 1.05 2.36
CA ARG A 72 -11.43 0.11 1.25
C ARG A 72 -12.39 0.49 0.13
N ILE A 73 -11.93 0.40 -1.11
CA ILE A 73 -12.81 0.53 -2.27
C ILE A 73 -13.61 -0.76 -2.43
N THR A 74 -14.92 -0.64 -2.61
CA THR A 74 -15.83 -1.76 -2.78
C THR A 74 -16.20 -1.93 -4.26
N PRO A 75 -16.42 -3.17 -4.75
CA PRO A 75 -16.63 -3.45 -6.18
C PRO A 75 -17.96 -2.91 -6.74
N ASP A 76 -18.86 -2.47 -5.88
CA ASP A 76 -20.12 -1.78 -6.18
C ASP A 76 -19.96 -0.25 -6.33
N ASN A 77 -18.73 0.28 -6.20
CA ASN A 77 -18.49 1.70 -6.40
C ASN A 77 -18.90 2.15 -7.81
N PRO A 78 -19.61 3.29 -7.96
CA PRO A 78 -20.04 3.79 -9.27
C PRO A 78 -18.92 4.03 -10.28
N PHE A 79 -17.67 4.21 -9.84
CA PHE A 79 -16.50 4.29 -10.72
C PHE A 79 -16.43 3.10 -11.70
N PHE A 80 -16.77 1.89 -11.23
CA PHE A 80 -16.63 0.67 -12.03
C PHE A 80 -17.69 0.51 -13.13
N GLN A 81 -18.65 1.42 -13.23
CA GLN A 81 -19.66 1.40 -14.30
C GLN A 81 -19.03 1.63 -15.68
N ARG A 82 -18.13 2.60 -15.81
CA ARG A 82 -17.49 2.91 -17.10
C ARG A 82 -16.55 1.79 -17.59
N PRO A 83 -15.69 1.18 -16.75
CA PRO A 83 -14.95 -0.02 -17.14
C PRO A 83 -15.85 -1.18 -17.59
N ARG A 84 -17.01 -1.38 -16.95
CA ARG A 84 -18.00 -2.40 -17.36
C ARG A 84 -18.55 -2.10 -18.76
N GLU A 85 -18.96 -0.87 -19.02
CA GLU A 85 -19.45 -0.44 -20.33
C GLU A 85 -18.41 -0.62 -21.44
N ILE A 86 -17.14 -0.28 -21.16
CA ILE A 86 -16.04 -0.51 -22.12
C ILE A 86 -15.88 -2.01 -22.36
N TRP A 87 -15.79 -2.82 -21.30
CA TRP A 87 -15.61 -4.26 -21.42
C TRP A 87 -16.72 -4.94 -22.22
N GLU A 88 -17.98 -4.57 -21.97
CA GLU A 88 -19.16 -5.05 -22.70
C GLU A 88 -19.15 -4.61 -24.17
N ARG A 89 -18.79 -3.35 -24.43
CA ARG A 89 -18.72 -2.78 -25.78
C ARG A 89 -17.69 -3.49 -26.65
N GLU A 90 -16.53 -3.83 -26.09
CA GLU A 90 -15.47 -4.55 -26.81
C GLU A 90 -15.76 -6.06 -26.93
N GLY A 91 -16.81 -6.56 -26.26
CA GLY A 91 -17.20 -7.98 -26.31
C GLY A 91 -16.11 -8.92 -25.78
N TRP A 92 -15.35 -8.47 -24.77
CA TRP A 92 -14.29 -9.28 -24.19
C TRP A 92 -14.82 -10.32 -23.20
N ASP A 93 -14.27 -11.53 -23.29
CA ASP A 93 -14.65 -12.65 -22.43
C ASP A 93 -13.64 -12.89 -21.31
N GLY A 94 -14.03 -13.70 -20.32
CA GLY A 94 -13.18 -14.11 -19.20
C GLY A 94 -13.22 -13.15 -18.01
N GLU A 95 -12.21 -13.29 -17.14
CA GLU A 95 -12.19 -12.65 -15.81
C GLU A 95 -11.41 -11.32 -15.77
N GLY A 96 -10.96 -10.78 -16.91
CA GLY A 96 -10.08 -9.60 -16.89
C GLY A 96 -10.71 -8.36 -16.25
N LEU A 97 -12.02 -8.14 -16.43
CA LEU A 97 -12.74 -7.07 -15.74
C LEU A 97 -12.85 -7.32 -14.23
N SER A 98 -13.18 -8.54 -13.81
CA SER A 98 -13.34 -8.87 -12.39
C SER A 98 -12.00 -8.79 -11.66
N ASN A 99 -10.92 -9.22 -12.30
CA ASN A 99 -9.55 -9.09 -11.83
C ASN A 99 -9.11 -7.63 -11.73
N TYR A 100 -9.37 -6.81 -12.75
CA TYR A 100 -9.12 -5.37 -12.73
C TYR A 100 -9.82 -4.68 -11.56
N ILE A 101 -11.13 -4.95 -11.37
CA ILE A 101 -11.90 -4.39 -10.24
C ILE A 101 -11.30 -4.86 -8.90
N THR A 102 -10.96 -6.15 -8.80
CA THR A 102 -10.39 -6.72 -7.56
C THR A 102 -9.05 -6.09 -7.21
N LEU A 103 -8.18 -5.84 -8.19
CA LEU A 103 -6.88 -5.16 -8.00
C LEU A 103 -7.06 -3.71 -7.51
N LEU A 104 -8.13 -3.03 -7.92
CA LEU A 104 -8.42 -1.66 -7.47
C LEU A 104 -9.14 -1.60 -6.11
N CYS A 105 -9.73 -2.70 -5.63
CA CYS A 105 -10.48 -2.77 -4.36
C CYS A 105 -9.60 -2.86 -3.09
N GLY A 106 -8.40 -2.29 -3.14
CA GLY A 106 -7.46 -2.22 -2.02
C GLY A 106 -7.81 -1.16 -0.96
N ILE A 107 -6.91 -1.01 0.02
CA ILE A 107 -7.01 -0.03 1.11
C ILE A 107 -6.42 1.31 0.65
N LEU A 108 -7.24 2.36 0.65
CA LEU A 108 -6.86 3.71 0.22
C LEU A 108 -5.82 4.38 1.11
N ASN A 109 -5.73 3.95 2.37
CA ASN A 109 -4.73 4.46 3.30
C ASN A 109 -3.31 4.03 2.94
N PHE A 110 -3.16 2.99 2.11
CA PHE A 110 -1.87 2.42 1.75
C PHE A 110 -1.38 2.94 0.39
N PRO A 111 -0.05 2.98 0.18
CA PRO A 111 0.51 3.31 -1.13
C PRO A 111 -0.01 2.34 -2.19
N ALA A 112 -0.42 2.88 -3.35
CA ALA A 112 -0.78 2.06 -4.49
C ALA A 112 0.46 1.50 -5.20
N ILE A 113 0.30 0.44 -5.99
CA ILE A 113 1.33 -0.05 -6.90
C ILE A 113 0.86 0.27 -8.32
N LEU A 114 1.66 1.00 -9.08
CA LEU A 114 1.39 1.29 -10.48
C LEU A 114 2.19 0.35 -11.38
N LEU A 115 1.49 -0.48 -12.13
CA LEU A 115 1.98 -1.33 -13.21
C LEU A 115 1.67 -0.69 -14.57
N LEU A 116 2.15 -1.30 -15.64
CA LEU A 116 1.97 -0.77 -16.99
C LEU A 116 0.59 -1.10 -17.55
N ASN A 117 0.27 -2.38 -17.58
CA ASN A 117 -0.92 -2.93 -18.24
C ASN A 117 -1.20 -4.34 -17.67
N PRO A 118 -2.42 -4.87 -17.84
CA PRO A 118 -2.75 -6.19 -17.33
C PRO A 118 -1.86 -7.30 -17.91
N SER A 119 -1.62 -8.34 -17.10
CA SER A 119 -0.88 -9.51 -17.54
C SER A 119 -1.59 -10.22 -18.71
N GLY A 120 -0.84 -10.96 -19.52
CA GLY A 120 -1.43 -11.80 -20.57
C GLY A 120 -2.34 -12.94 -20.07
N TRP A 121 -2.44 -13.11 -18.74
CA TRP A 121 -3.28 -14.10 -18.06
C TRP A 121 -4.49 -13.45 -17.36
N ASP A 122 -4.82 -12.20 -17.68
CA ASP A 122 -5.94 -11.45 -17.08
C ASP A 122 -7.29 -12.14 -17.23
N TYR A 123 -7.46 -12.94 -18.28
CA TYR A 123 -8.69 -13.71 -18.54
C TYR A 123 -8.92 -14.88 -17.58
N LEU A 124 -7.91 -15.31 -16.83
CA LEU A 124 -8.01 -16.44 -15.89
C LEU A 124 -8.65 -16.04 -14.55
N PRO A 125 -9.26 -16.99 -13.81
CA PRO A 125 -9.69 -16.75 -12.43
C PRO A 125 -8.55 -16.20 -11.55
N TRP A 126 -8.91 -15.37 -10.57
CA TRP A 126 -7.97 -14.64 -9.69
C TRP A 126 -6.72 -15.41 -9.26
N ASP A 127 -6.91 -16.58 -8.63
CA ASP A 127 -5.77 -17.36 -8.09
C ASP A 127 -4.86 -17.87 -9.21
N GLN A 128 -5.43 -18.29 -10.35
CA GLN A 128 -4.68 -18.74 -11.52
C GLN A 128 -3.98 -17.57 -12.22
N MET A 129 -4.61 -16.40 -12.31
CA MET A 129 -3.96 -15.20 -12.86
C MET A 129 -2.70 -14.85 -12.06
N ILE A 130 -2.77 -14.91 -10.73
CA ILE A 130 -1.62 -14.65 -9.86
C ILE A 130 -0.53 -15.69 -10.08
N GLU A 131 -0.88 -16.99 -10.03
CA GLU A 131 0.08 -18.08 -10.21
C GLU A 131 0.82 -18.00 -11.56
N ASN A 132 0.11 -17.62 -12.62
CA ASN A 132 0.67 -17.56 -13.98
C ASN A 132 1.35 -16.21 -14.31
N SER A 133 1.14 -15.16 -13.51
CA SER A 133 1.76 -13.85 -13.69
C SER A 133 2.97 -13.68 -12.79
N PRO A 134 4.21 -13.77 -13.30
CA PRO A 134 5.41 -13.66 -12.46
C PRO A 134 5.46 -12.36 -11.66
N THR A 135 4.91 -11.29 -12.22
CA THR A 135 4.84 -9.98 -11.55
C THR A 135 3.85 -9.96 -10.40
N LEU A 136 2.63 -10.49 -10.58
CA LEU A 136 1.65 -10.53 -9.50
C LEU A 136 2.05 -11.55 -8.43
N ALA A 137 2.58 -12.72 -8.83
CA ALA A 137 3.15 -13.71 -7.92
C ALA A 137 4.25 -13.10 -7.04
N TRP A 138 5.21 -12.40 -7.64
CA TRP A 138 6.30 -11.75 -6.91
C TRP A 138 5.76 -10.70 -5.93
N ILE A 139 4.84 -9.84 -6.35
CA ILE A 139 4.24 -8.83 -5.47
C ILE A 139 3.49 -9.49 -4.30
N GLN A 140 2.71 -10.53 -4.59
CA GLN A 140 1.96 -11.29 -3.57
C GLN A 140 2.90 -11.94 -2.56
N GLU A 141 4.03 -12.50 -3.00
CA GLU A 141 5.04 -13.11 -2.14
C GLU A 141 5.68 -12.07 -1.19
N VAL A 142 6.05 -10.90 -1.73
CA VAL A 142 6.68 -9.83 -0.95
C VAL A 142 5.69 -9.26 0.09
N LEU A 143 4.45 -9.01 -0.29
CA LEU A 143 3.41 -8.53 0.63
C LEU A 143 3.07 -9.55 1.71
N ALA A 144 3.05 -10.84 1.37
CA ALA A 144 2.71 -11.92 2.30
C ALA A 144 3.65 -11.99 3.50
N ARG A 145 4.92 -11.57 3.36
CA ARG A 145 5.88 -11.48 4.49
C ARG A 145 5.39 -10.59 5.62
N TRP A 146 4.55 -9.62 5.31
CA TRP A 146 3.97 -8.67 6.26
C TRP A 146 2.51 -8.96 6.58
N GLY A 147 1.98 -10.12 6.15
CA GLY A 147 0.57 -10.47 6.32
C GLY A 147 -0.38 -9.62 5.49
N LEU A 148 0.12 -8.99 4.42
CA LEU A 148 -0.66 -8.27 3.42
C LEU A 148 -0.86 -9.15 2.18
N SER A 149 -1.91 -8.86 1.42
CA SER A 149 -2.21 -9.52 0.14
C SER A 149 -2.41 -8.51 -0.98
N LEU A 150 -2.42 -8.99 -2.23
CA LEU A 150 -2.81 -8.17 -3.38
C LEU A 150 -4.21 -7.55 -3.22
N ARG A 151 -5.09 -8.16 -2.41
CA ARG A 151 -6.43 -7.60 -2.14
C ARG A 151 -6.40 -6.43 -1.16
N ASP A 152 -5.33 -6.29 -0.38
CA ASP A 152 -5.17 -5.20 0.59
C ASP A 152 -4.58 -3.95 -0.06
N ILE A 153 -3.86 -4.09 -1.18
CA ILE A 153 -3.16 -3.01 -1.86
C ILE A 153 -3.90 -2.65 -3.15
N ILE A 154 -4.00 -1.36 -3.43
CA ILE A 154 -4.52 -0.90 -4.74
C ILE A 154 -3.42 -1.13 -5.78
N VAL A 155 -3.66 -2.00 -6.74
CA VAL A 155 -2.79 -2.22 -7.89
C VAL A 155 -3.45 -1.61 -9.12
N ILE A 156 -2.79 -0.62 -9.70
CA ILE A 156 -3.27 0.17 -10.82
C ILE A 156 -2.44 -0.22 -12.03
N ASP A 157 -3.08 -0.61 -13.13
CA ASP A 157 -2.43 -0.65 -14.43
C ASP A 157 -2.56 0.74 -15.07
N ALA A 158 -1.45 1.33 -15.54
CA ALA A 158 -1.46 2.64 -16.18
C ALA A 158 -2.40 2.65 -17.40
N VAL A 159 -2.37 1.57 -18.19
CA VAL A 159 -3.25 1.35 -19.34
C VAL A 159 -4.13 0.12 -19.06
N PRO A 160 -5.22 0.28 -18.28
CA PRO A 160 -6.02 -0.82 -17.78
C PRO A 160 -6.82 -1.52 -18.89
N LEU A 161 -7.28 -2.75 -18.61
CA LEU A 161 -8.07 -3.61 -19.51
C LEU A 161 -7.38 -4.06 -20.81
N LEU A 162 -6.30 -3.39 -21.21
CA LEU A 162 -5.61 -3.57 -22.48
C LEU A 162 -4.31 -4.36 -22.29
N THR A 163 -4.34 -5.66 -22.57
CA THR A 163 -3.13 -6.50 -22.60
C THR A 163 -2.30 -6.21 -23.86
N ASP A 164 -1.03 -6.63 -23.85
CA ASP A 164 -0.18 -6.58 -25.05
C ASP A 164 -0.86 -7.28 -26.25
N GLN A 165 -1.51 -8.43 -26.03
CA GLN A 165 -2.17 -9.18 -27.10
C GLN A 165 -3.41 -8.46 -27.64
N LYS A 166 -4.24 -7.86 -26.76
CA LYS A 166 -5.41 -7.08 -27.16
C LYS A 166 -4.97 -5.86 -27.98
N LEU A 167 -3.91 -5.18 -27.56
CA LEU A 167 -3.34 -4.07 -28.31
C LEU A 167 -2.77 -4.51 -29.66
N ASP A 168 -2.03 -5.62 -29.69
CA ASP A 168 -1.40 -6.12 -30.91
C ASP A 168 -2.46 -6.55 -31.96
N ALA A 169 -3.70 -6.86 -31.56
CA ALA A 169 -4.82 -7.19 -32.44
C ALA A 169 -5.53 -5.98 -33.08
N MET A 170 -5.31 -4.76 -32.58
CA MET A 170 -5.91 -3.52 -33.09
C MET A 170 -5.07 -2.91 -34.22
N ASP A 171 -5.69 -2.12 -35.09
CA ASP A 171 -4.95 -1.29 -36.04
C ASP A 171 -4.31 -0.06 -35.36
N ASP A 172 -3.39 0.63 -36.04
CA ASP A 172 -2.62 1.73 -35.43
C ASP A 172 -3.50 2.91 -34.96
N THR A 173 -4.60 3.21 -35.65
CA THR A 173 -5.52 4.31 -35.28
C THR A 173 -6.35 3.91 -34.07
N GLU A 174 -6.83 2.66 -34.05
CA GLU A 174 -7.57 2.08 -32.94
C GLU A 174 -6.70 1.98 -31.67
N ARG A 175 -5.44 1.56 -31.82
CA ARG A 175 -4.47 1.45 -30.72
C ARG A 175 -4.32 2.76 -29.97
N GLU A 176 -4.02 3.85 -30.68
CA GLU A 176 -3.83 5.16 -30.06
C GLU A 176 -5.13 5.63 -29.38
N ARG A 177 -6.25 5.62 -30.11
CA ARG A 177 -7.55 6.05 -29.57
C ARG A 177 -7.91 5.27 -28.29
N PHE A 178 -7.81 3.95 -28.35
CA PHE A 178 -8.24 3.08 -27.26
C PHE A 178 -7.29 3.13 -26.07
N ALA A 179 -5.96 3.14 -26.29
CA ALA A 179 -4.99 3.29 -25.22
C ALA A 179 -5.20 4.61 -24.43
N ASN A 180 -5.51 5.71 -25.11
CA ASN A 180 -5.84 6.97 -24.46
C ASN A 180 -7.20 6.91 -23.74
N GLU A 181 -8.21 6.22 -24.29
CA GLU A 181 -9.51 6.02 -23.61
C GLU A 181 -9.34 5.27 -22.29
N VAL A 182 -8.60 4.16 -22.27
CA VAL A 182 -8.40 3.38 -21.04
C VAL A 182 -7.41 4.04 -20.09
N PHE A 183 -6.38 4.76 -20.57
CA PHE A 183 -5.51 5.56 -19.71
C PHE A 183 -6.30 6.64 -18.94
N ASN A 184 -7.34 7.22 -19.55
CA ASN A 184 -8.23 8.14 -18.85
C ASN A 184 -8.94 7.50 -17.64
N LEU A 185 -9.20 6.19 -17.65
CA LEU A 185 -9.73 5.50 -16.46
C LEU A 185 -8.73 5.58 -15.29
N THR A 186 -7.43 5.45 -15.56
CA THR A 186 -6.38 5.62 -14.55
C THR A 186 -6.37 7.04 -13.99
N VAL A 187 -6.42 8.05 -14.86
CA VAL A 187 -6.49 9.45 -14.44
C VAL A 187 -7.73 9.72 -13.59
N GLU A 188 -8.89 9.21 -14.01
CA GLU A 188 -10.15 9.34 -13.29
C GLU A 188 -10.12 8.64 -11.94
N PHE A 189 -9.54 7.43 -11.87
CA PHE A 189 -9.38 6.68 -10.63
C PHE A 189 -8.53 7.45 -9.63
N LEU A 190 -7.33 7.91 -10.04
CA LEU A 190 -6.42 8.66 -9.17
C LEU A 190 -7.08 9.93 -8.64
N ARG A 191 -7.86 10.62 -9.49
CA ARG A 191 -8.61 11.82 -9.10
C ARG A 191 -9.75 11.50 -8.14
N GLN A 192 -10.57 10.49 -8.43
CA GLN A 192 -11.77 10.17 -7.65
C GLN A 192 -11.41 9.68 -6.25
N PHE A 193 -10.40 8.82 -6.16
CA PHE A 193 -10.03 8.17 -4.91
C PHE A 193 -8.90 8.87 -4.14
N ASP A 194 -8.42 10.00 -4.64
CA ASP A 194 -7.37 10.82 -4.01
C ASP A 194 -6.12 10.01 -3.66
N VAL A 195 -5.62 9.22 -4.61
CA VAL A 195 -4.41 8.40 -4.40
C VAL A 195 -3.20 9.32 -4.25
N ARG A 196 -2.67 9.42 -3.04
CA ARG A 196 -1.59 10.37 -2.71
C ARG A 196 -0.19 9.81 -2.84
N VAL A 197 -0.04 8.49 -2.69
CA VAL A 197 1.25 7.81 -2.67
C VAL A 197 1.15 6.56 -3.52
N MET A 198 2.14 6.34 -4.37
CA MET A 198 2.26 5.10 -5.14
C MET A 198 3.72 4.72 -5.37
N ILE A 199 3.98 3.43 -5.54
CA ILE A 199 5.22 2.92 -6.11
C ILE A 199 4.98 2.71 -7.59
N SER A 200 5.75 3.37 -8.44
CA SER A 200 5.70 3.12 -9.88
C SER A 200 6.64 1.98 -10.26
N CYS A 201 6.05 0.90 -10.75
CA CYS A 201 6.70 -0.30 -11.28
C CYS A 201 6.54 -0.40 -12.80
N GLN A 202 6.29 0.71 -13.48
CA GLN A 202 6.21 0.76 -14.94
C GLN A 202 7.31 1.67 -15.50
N CYS A 203 8.07 1.16 -16.47
CA CYS A 203 9.21 1.86 -17.06
C CYS A 203 8.96 2.32 -18.51
N ALA A 204 7.72 2.28 -18.97
CA ALA A 204 7.40 2.12 -20.40
C ALA A 204 6.35 3.10 -20.95
N THR A 205 5.76 3.99 -20.16
CA THR A 205 4.83 5.02 -20.70
C THR A 205 5.53 6.29 -21.18
N ASN A 206 6.84 6.24 -21.46
CA ASN A 206 7.53 7.35 -22.10
C ASN A 206 7.32 7.31 -23.62
N SER A 207 7.42 8.47 -24.26
CA SER A 207 7.20 8.62 -25.71
C SER A 207 8.20 7.83 -26.57
N SER A 208 9.31 7.35 -25.99
CA SER A 208 10.30 6.52 -26.68
C SER A 208 9.99 5.02 -26.62
N HIS A 209 9.00 4.58 -25.83
CA HIS A 209 8.64 3.18 -25.75
C HIS A 209 7.87 2.72 -27.00
N ARG A 210 8.40 1.71 -27.69
CA ARG A 210 7.89 1.25 -28.99
C ARG A 210 6.40 0.89 -28.99
N ARG A 211 5.89 0.28 -27.91
CA ARG A 211 4.50 -0.20 -27.84
C ARG A 211 3.55 0.78 -27.15
N TRP A 212 4.04 1.43 -26.09
CA TRP A 212 3.19 2.15 -25.13
C TRP A 212 3.40 3.67 -25.18
N GLY A 213 4.36 4.15 -25.99
CA GLY A 213 4.54 5.57 -26.31
C GLY A 213 3.40 6.16 -27.15
N ILE A 214 2.37 5.37 -27.48
CA ILE A 214 1.12 5.80 -28.13
C ILE A 214 0.15 6.51 -27.18
N VAL A 215 0.36 6.41 -25.86
CA VAL A 215 -0.42 7.17 -24.88
C VAL A 215 0.03 8.63 -24.94
N ASN A 216 -0.85 9.49 -25.45
CA ASN A 216 -0.56 10.91 -25.70
C ASN A 216 -1.08 11.77 -24.55
N ASP A 217 -0.59 11.49 -23.34
CA ASP A 217 -0.90 12.26 -22.15
C ASP A 217 0.41 12.63 -21.41
N PRO A 218 0.71 13.93 -21.21
CA PRO A 218 1.89 14.37 -20.46
C PRO A 218 1.98 13.80 -19.03
N PHE A 219 0.83 13.46 -18.43
CA PHE A 219 0.76 12.84 -17.12
C PHE A 219 1.32 11.41 -17.14
N ALA A 220 1.14 10.66 -18.24
CA ALA A 220 1.67 9.30 -18.38
C ALA A 220 3.20 9.26 -18.28
N ALA A 221 3.89 10.26 -18.84
CA ALA A 221 5.34 10.36 -18.77
C ALA A 221 5.84 10.64 -17.34
N GLN A 222 5.09 11.43 -16.56
CA GLN A 222 5.44 11.74 -15.16
C GLN A 222 5.32 10.53 -14.22
N LEU A 223 4.46 9.57 -14.57
CA LEU A 223 4.30 8.33 -13.83
C LEU A 223 5.38 7.29 -14.12
N CYS A 224 6.26 7.53 -15.11
CA CYS A 224 7.35 6.60 -15.45
C CYS A 224 8.30 6.40 -14.27
N SER A 225 8.80 5.16 -14.16
CA SER A 225 9.88 4.81 -13.25
C SER A 225 11.13 4.33 -13.96
N SER A 226 12.24 4.21 -13.21
CA SER A 226 13.47 3.60 -13.71
C SER A 226 14.19 2.81 -12.63
N VAL A 227 14.95 1.79 -13.05
CA VAL A 227 15.84 1.02 -12.16
C VAL A 227 16.81 1.93 -11.40
N SER A 228 17.33 2.96 -12.08
CA SER A 228 18.26 3.91 -11.47
C SER A 228 17.61 4.73 -10.36
N GLY A 229 16.36 5.17 -10.55
CA GLY A 229 15.57 5.90 -9.55
C GLY A 229 15.25 5.01 -8.35
N ALA A 230 14.92 3.74 -8.59
CA ALA A 230 14.68 2.78 -7.53
C ALA A 230 15.93 2.49 -6.67
N ARG A 231 17.11 2.34 -7.31
CA ARG A 231 18.37 2.17 -6.59
C ARG A 231 18.72 3.37 -5.71
N ARG A 232 18.38 4.59 -6.17
CA ARG A 232 18.55 5.82 -5.39
C ARG A 232 17.43 6.07 -4.39
N GLN A 233 16.36 5.29 -4.44
CA GLN A 233 15.14 5.46 -3.66
C GLN A 233 14.55 6.88 -3.84
N ASP A 234 14.51 7.32 -5.10
CA ASP A 234 13.98 8.63 -5.49
C ASP A 234 12.46 8.68 -5.29
N VAL A 235 11.95 9.84 -4.86
CA VAL A 235 10.51 10.11 -4.75
C VAL A 235 10.18 11.35 -5.60
N ALA A 236 9.39 11.14 -6.65
CA ALA A 236 8.96 12.22 -7.52
C ALA A 236 7.65 12.85 -7.03
N GLU A 237 7.52 14.16 -7.24
CA GLU A 237 6.24 14.87 -7.15
C GLU A 237 5.61 14.94 -8.54
N VAL A 238 4.41 14.41 -8.65
CA VAL A 238 3.63 14.43 -9.88
C VAL A 238 2.36 15.22 -9.64
N TYR A 239 2.05 16.15 -10.54
CA TYR A 239 0.90 17.03 -10.38
C TYR A 239 -0.27 16.54 -11.23
N LEU A 240 -1.38 16.21 -10.57
CA LEU A 240 -2.65 15.90 -11.21
C LEU A 240 -3.65 16.99 -10.85
N HIS A 241 -3.82 17.97 -11.75
CA HIS A 241 -4.60 19.18 -11.50
C HIS A 241 -4.07 19.94 -10.26
N GLU A 242 -4.91 20.16 -9.24
CA GLU A 242 -4.56 20.85 -7.99
C GLU A 242 -3.96 19.91 -6.92
N ARG A 243 -3.64 18.66 -7.29
CA ARG A 243 -3.19 17.63 -6.35
C ARG A 243 -1.78 17.18 -6.65
N THR A 244 -1.03 16.88 -5.60
CA THR A 244 0.30 16.28 -5.70
C THR A 244 0.22 14.81 -5.33
N ILE A 245 0.70 13.96 -6.24
CA ILE A 245 0.91 12.54 -6.03
C ILE A 245 2.40 12.32 -5.81
N ARG A 246 2.74 11.55 -4.79
CA ARG A 246 4.11 11.15 -4.45
C ARG A 246 4.39 9.80 -5.09
N VAL A 247 5.26 9.80 -6.09
CA VAL A 247 5.59 8.60 -6.87
C VAL A 247 6.97 8.11 -6.45
N ILE A 248 6.98 7.03 -5.67
CA ILE A 248 8.19 6.31 -5.30
C ILE A 248 8.67 5.55 -6.53
N GLN A 249 9.92 5.78 -6.92
CA GLN A 249 10.50 5.17 -8.11
C GLN A 249 10.80 3.69 -7.85
N GLY A 250 10.09 2.78 -8.51
CA GLY A 250 10.37 1.34 -8.55
C GLY A 250 10.80 0.90 -9.94
N PHE A 251 10.66 -0.39 -10.23
CA PHE A 251 10.74 -0.94 -11.60
C PHE A 251 9.90 -2.21 -11.68
N HIS A 252 9.59 -2.63 -12.90
CA HIS A 252 8.75 -3.80 -13.13
C HIS A 252 9.46 -5.08 -12.65
N PRO A 253 8.80 -5.95 -11.84
CA PRO A 253 9.38 -7.20 -11.36
C PRO A 253 9.92 -8.12 -12.46
N MET A 254 9.37 -8.06 -13.67
CA MET A 254 9.89 -8.80 -14.83
C MET A 254 11.34 -8.48 -15.20
N HIS A 255 11.92 -7.37 -14.73
CA HIS A 255 13.36 -7.12 -14.89
C HIS A 255 14.22 -8.11 -14.10
N ILE A 256 13.71 -8.64 -12.97
CA ILE A 256 14.38 -9.66 -12.17
C ILE A 256 14.37 -10.98 -12.95
N GLU A 257 13.19 -11.41 -13.41
CA GLU A 257 13.02 -12.65 -14.17
C GLU A 257 13.80 -12.66 -15.49
N ARG A 258 13.87 -11.53 -16.20
CA ARG A 258 14.63 -11.41 -17.46
C ARG A 258 16.14 -11.33 -17.28
N SER A 259 16.64 -11.14 -16.07
CA SER A 259 18.08 -11.05 -15.85
C SER A 259 18.69 -12.45 -15.88
N GLU A 260 19.56 -12.72 -16.86
CA GLU A 260 20.25 -14.01 -17.00
C GLU A 260 21.38 -14.18 -15.97
N ASP A 261 22.00 -13.07 -15.56
CA ASP A 261 23.07 -13.05 -14.55
C ASP A 261 22.47 -13.21 -13.14
N PRO A 262 22.83 -14.28 -12.39
CA PRO A 262 22.34 -14.50 -11.02
C PRO A 262 22.64 -13.36 -10.05
N ASP A 263 23.81 -12.71 -10.17
CA ASP A 263 24.22 -11.64 -9.26
C ASP A 263 23.41 -10.37 -9.53
N ALA A 264 23.23 -10.02 -10.80
CA ALA A 264 22.35 -8.92 -11.20
C ALA A 264 20.89 -9.19 -10.80
N ARG A 265 20.39 -10.42 -10.98
CA ARG A 265 19.05 -10.84 -10.55
C ARG A 265 18.87 -10.65 -9.05
N SER A 266 19.80 -11.17 -8.24
CA SER A 266 19.77 -11.04 -6.78
C SER A 266 19.87 -9.57 -6.33
N SER A 267 20.68 -8.77 -7.02
CA SER A 267 20.81 -7.34 -6.74
C SER A 267 19.51 -6.58 -7.04
N LEU A 268 18.87 -6.84 -8.18
CA LEU A 268 17.59 -6.23 -8.54
C LEU A 268 16.48 -6.63 -7.56
N ASP A 269 16.38 -7.93 -7.25
CA ASP A 269 15.41 -8.43 -6.28
C ASP A 269 15.60 -7.75 -4.91
N GLY A 270 16.84 -7.66 -4.42
CA GLY A 270 17.16 -6.97 -3.16
C GLY A 270 16.75 -5.49 -3.15
N VAL A 271 16.93 -4.77 -4.27
CA VAL A 271 16.51 -3.36 -4.39
C VAL A 271 15.00 -3.24 -4.32
N LEU A 272 14.26 -4.03 -5.10
CA LEU A 272 12.81 -3.90 -5.16
C LEU A 272 12.13 -4.41 -3.88
N ARG A 273 12.60 -5.53 -3.32
CA ARG A 273 12.14 -6.02 -2.01
C ARG A 273 12.44 -5.01 -0.91
N GLY A 274 13.64 -4.43 -0.87
CA GLY A 274 13.99 -3.40 0.11
C GLY A 274 13.07 -2.19 0.04
N LEU A 275 12.70 -1.76 -1.17
CA LEU A 275 11.74 -0.69 -1.38
C LEU A 275 10.33 -1.06 -0.89
N PHE A 276 9.83 -2.24 -1.25
CA PHE A 276 8.52 -2.71 -0.78
C PHE A 276 8.48 -2.90 0.74
N ASP A 277 9.51 -3.48 1.33
CA ASP A 277 9.63 -3.67 2.79
C ASP A 277 9.57 -2.32 3.50
N THR A 278 10.33 -1.33 3.01
CA THR A 278 10.38 0.02 3.58
C THR A 278 9.02 0.75 3.53
N VAL A 279 8.21 0.50 2.48
CA VAL A 279 6.94 1.19 2.25
C VAL A 279 5.74 0.47 2.89
N PHE A 280 5.68 -0.86 2.80
CA PHE A 280 4.50 -1.64 3.21
C PHE A 280 4.59 -2.23 4.62
N GLN A 281 5.78 -2.43 5.19
CA GLN A 281 5.90 -2.89 6.58
C GLN A 281 5.15 -1.95 7.56
N PRO A 282 5.29 -0.61 7.49
CA PRO A 282 4.55 0.28 8.38
C PRO A 282 3.03 0.20 8.19
N CYS A 283 2.57 -0.10 6.98
CA CYS A 283 1.15 -0.31 6.66
C CYS A 283 0.61 -1.55 7.37
N ALA A 284 1.35 -2.66 7.30
CA ALA A 284 1.01 -3.90 7.97
C ALA A 284 0.99 -3.75 9.50
N ASP A 285 2.01 -3.10 10.06
CA ASP A 285 2.11 -2.82 11.51
C ASP A 285 0.91 -2.00 11.97
N TRP A 286 0.56 -0.95 11.22
CA TRP A 286 -0.62 -0.13 11.50
C TRP A 286 -1.92 -0.95 11.40
N GLN A 287 -2.09 -1.79 10.38
CA GLN A 287 -3.28 -2.63 10.22
C GLN A 287 -3.42 -3.62 11.39
N ALA A 288 -2.32 -4.25 11.79
CA ALA A 288 -2.27 -5.18 12.91
C ALA A 288 -2.59 -4.49 14.24
N GLN A 289 -2.06 -3.28 14.46
CA GLN A 289 -2.42 -2.47 15.63
C GLN A 289 -3.92 -2.15 15.65
N ARG A 290 -4.49 -1.66 14.54
CA ARG A 290 -5.92 -1.33 14.47
C ARG A 290 -6.83 -2.53 14.64
N ARG A 291 -6.43 -3.71 14.17
CA ARG A 291 -7.17 -4.96 14.42
C ARG A 291 -7.21 -5.28 15.92
N ARG A 292 -6.07 -5.24 16.61
CA ARG A 292 -5.99 -5.45 18.06
C ARG A 292 -6.84 -4.46 18.85
N GLU A 293 -6.72 -3.16 18.56
CA GLU A 293 -7.51 -2.12 19.23
C GLU A 293 -9.02 -2.32 19.05
N ARG A 294 -9.46 -2.78 17.88
CA ARG A 294 -10.88 -3.09 17.60
C ARG A 294 -11.35 -4.31 18.37
N GLU A 295 -10.54 -5.37 18.40
CA GLU A 295 -10.85 -6.58 19.15
C GLU A 295 -10.95 -6.28 20.66
N GLU A 296 -10.01 -5.54 21.22
CA GLU A 296 -10.04 -5.09 22.62
C GLU A 296 -11.27 -4.23 22.92
N SER A 297 -11.57 -3.27 22.04
CA SER A 297 -12.75 -2.42 22.16
C SER A 297 -14.05 -3.23 22.09
N GLN A 298 -14.11 -4.23 21.21
CA GLN A 298 -15.28 -5.11 21.07
C GLN A 298 -15.48 -5.98 22.32
N VAL A 299 -14.40 -6.52 22.88
CA VAL A 299 -14.45 -7.27 24.14
C VAL A 299 -14.93 -6.37 25.28
N SER A 300 -14.38 -5.15 25.39
CA SER A 300 -14.81 -4.18 26.40
C SER A 300 -16.28 -3.79 26.24
N LEU A 301 -16.74 -3.59 25.01
CA LEU A 301 -18.13 -3.24 24.71
C LEU A 301 -19.08 -4.40 25.07
N ASN A 302 -18.71 -5.63 24.74
CA ASN A 302 -19.47 -6.82 25.10
C ASN A 302 -19.55 -7.00 26.62
N SER A 303 -18.43 -6.81 27.33
CA SER A 303 -18.40 -6.87 28.80
C SER A 303 -19.32 -5.82 29.43
N ALA A 304 -19.26 -4.57 28.95
CA ALA A 304 -20.14 -3.50 29.42
C ALA A 304 -21.61 -3.81 29.12
N ALA A 305 -21.92 -4.37 27.94
CA ALA A 305 -23.28 -4.80 27.59
C ALA A 305 -23.80 -5.90 28.53
N ASP A 306 -22.95 -6.87 28.89
CA ASP A 306 -23.29 -7.93 29.84
C ASP A 306 -23.51 -7.41 31.27
N GLU A 307 -22.71 -6.43 31.72
CA GLU A 307 -22.91 -5.77 33.00
C GLU A 307 -24.25 -5.03 33.06
N VAL A 308 -24.57 -4.24 32.02
CA VAL A 308 -25.85 -3.54 31.90
C VAL A 308 -27.00 -4.54 31.94
N LYS A 309 -26.91 -5.63 31.17
CA LYS A 309 -27.89 -6.71 31.16
C LYS A 309 -28.06 -7.33 32.55
N GLY A 310 -26.97 -7.62 33.25
CA GLY A 310 -26.98 -8.14 34.62
C GLY A 310 -27.65 -7.19 35.62
N ALA A 311 -27.36 -5.89 35.53
CA ALA A 311 -27.97 -4.86 36.36
C ALA A 311 -29.49 -4.76 36.13
N MET A 312 -29.93 -4.80 34.87
CA MET A 312 -31.35 -4.78 34.51
C MET A 312 -32.09 -6.01 35.07
N VAL A 313 -31.50 -7.20 34.98
CA VAL A 313 -32.08 -8.42 35.57
C VAL A 313 -32.21 -8.29 37.09
N LYS A 314 -31.18 -7.79 37.78
CA LYS A 314 -31.24 -7.52 39.23
C LYS A 314 -32.36 -6.53 39.57
N PHE A 315 -32.45 -5.42 38.85
CA PHE A 315 -33.51 -4.42 39.05
C PHE A 315 -34.91 -5.02 38.89
N LEU A 316 -35.14 -5.79 37.83
CA LEU A 316 -36.42 -6.47 37.60
C LEU A 316 -36.77 -7.44 38.74
N ASN A 317 -35.79 -8.17 39.27
CA ASN A 317 -35.99 -9.06 40.42
C ASN A 317 -36.31 -8.28 41.70
N THR A 318 -35.64 -7.16 41.95
CA THR A 318 -35.94 -6.28 43.09
C THR A 318 -37.37 -5.75 43.02
N ILE A 319 -37.84 -5.31 41.84
CA ILE A 319 -39.24 -4.88 41.65
C ILE A 319 -40.21 -6.03 41.97
N ARG A 320 -39.91 -7.26 41.53
CA ARG A 320 -40.76 -8.42 41.83
C ARG A 320 -40.87 -8.67 43.33
N VAL A 321 -39.75 -8.65 44.07
CA VAL A 321 -39.73 -8.81 45.53
C VAL A 321 -40.52 -7.71 46.21
N TYR A 322 -40.28 -6.44 45.84
CA TYR A 322 -41.02 -5.29 46.36
C TYR A 322 -42.54 -5.47 46.20
N ARG A 323 -43.00 -5.92 45.02
CA ARG A 323 -44.43 -6.17 44.76
C ARG A 323 -45.01 -7.31 45.60
N VAL A 324 -44.23 -8.34 45.93
CA VAL A 324 -44.67 -9.41 46.85
C VAL A 324 -44.85 -8.85 48.25
N CYS A 325 -43.86 -8.10 48.76
CA CYS A 325 -43.93 -7.45 50.07
C CYS A 325 -45.10 -6.47 50.15
N GLN A 326 -45.32 -5.66 49.11
CA GLN A 326 -46.44 -4.72 49.02
C GLN A 326 -47.79 -5.43 49.13
N ARG A 327 -47.97 -6.53 48.38
CA ARG A 327 -49.20 -7.35 48.46
C ARG A 327 -49.40 -7.94 49.86
N GLN A 328 -48.32 -8.36 50.52
CA GLN A 328 -48.39 -8.93 51.86
C GLN A 328 -48.73 -7.87 52.91
N ALA A 329 -48.14 -6.67 52.82
CA ALA A 329 -48.48 -5.54 53.69
C ALA A 329 -49.95 -5.13 53.58
N ILE A 330 -50.50 -5.11 52.35
CA ILE A 330 -51.93 -4.86 52.10
C ILE A 330 -52.79 -5.93 52.79
N ARG A 331 -52.43 -7.23 52.67
CA ARG A 331 -53.17 -8.33 53.33
C ARG A 331 -53.18 -8.23 54.86
N LEU A 332 -52.13 -7.67 55.44
CA LEU A 332 -52.00 -7.49 56.90
C LEU A 332 -52.65 -6.19 57.40
N GLY A 333 -53.30 -5.41 56.54
CA GLY A 333 -53.93 -4.14 56.90
C GLY A 333 -52.93 -3.01 57.18
N LEU A 334 -51.64 -3.20 56.88
CA LEU A 334 -50.56 -2.25 57.16
C LEU A 334 -50.34 -1.23 56.03
N GLY A 335 -51.05 -1.36 54.92
CA GLY A 335 -50.94 -0.45 53.78
C GLY A 335 -52.30 -0.01 53.26
N SER A 336 -52.53 1.30 53.18
CA SER A 336 -53.53 1.82 52.25
C SER A 336 -52.97 1.60 50.85
N ALA A 337 -53.71 0.90 49.98
CA ALA A 337 -53.47 1.03 48.57
C ALA A 337 -53.79 2.48 48.20
N GLN A 338 -52.80 3.38 48.28
CA GLN A 338 -52.84 4.52 47.40
C GLN A 338 -52.86 3.91 45.99
N ARG A 339 -54.07 3.75 45.44
CA ARG A 339 -54.29 3.72 44.02
C ARG A 339 -53.69 5.02 43.52
N GLY A 340 -52.41 4.98 43.17
CA GLY A 340 -51.81 5.96 42.29
C GLY A 340 -52.52 5.84 40.95
N ASN A 341 -53.73 6.38 40.86
CA ASN A 341 -54.23 6.93 39.62
C ASN A 341 -53.28 8.08 39.28
N ILE A 342 -52.67 8.01 38.09
CA ILE A 342 -52.20 9.10 37.21
C ILE A 342 -50.94 8.71 36.41
N TYR A 343 -50.25 7.61 36.74
CA TYR A 343 -49.34 7.01 35.77
C TYR A 343 -49.91 5.67 35.35
N ASP A 344 -50.44 5.62 34.13
CA ASP A 344 -50.61 4.38 33.38
C ASP A 344 -49.31 3.60 33.52
N LEU A 345 -49.32 2.65 34.47
CA LEU A 345 -48.22 1.73 34.68
C LEU A 345 -48.03 1.07 33.33
N PRO A 346 -46.89 1.25 32.64
CA PRO A 346 -46.65 0.54 31.39
C PRO A 346 -46.92 -0.93 31.69
N GLU A 347 -47.81 -1.53 30.89
CA GLU A 347 -48.16 -2.94 31.08
C GLU A 347 -46.85 -3.68 31.27
N TRP A 348 -46.72 -4.43 32.35
CA TRP A 348 -45.42 -4.98 32.75
C TRP A 348 -44.79 -5.83 31.63
N THR A 349 -45.64 -6.42 30.79
CA THR A 349 -45.33 -7.04 29.51
C THR A 349 -44.69 -6.07 28.51
N GLN A 350 -45.23 -4.87 28.34
CA GLN A 350 -44.65 -3.79 27.52
C GLN A 350 -43.30 -3.32 28.06
N PHE A 351 -43.18 -3.06 29.37
CA PHE A 351 -41.89 -2.68 29.95
C PHE A 351 -40.82 -3.79 29.79
N GLN A 352 -41.21 -5.06 29.97
CA GLN A 352 -40.31 -6.19 29.71
C GLN A 352 -39.95 -6.30 28.22
N HIS A 353 -40.89 -6.02 27.32
CA HIS A 353 -40.65 -5.98 25.89
C HIS A 353 -39.70 -4.85 25.52
N ASP A 354 -39.91 -3.64 26.03
CA ASP A 354 -39.08 -2.46 25.78
C ASP A 354 -37.67 -2.65 26.30
N VAL A 355 -37.51 -3.24 27.49
CA VAL A 355 -36.20 -3.63 28.04
C VAL A 355 -35.52 -4.67 27.16
N ARG A 356 -36.22 -5.71 26.71
CA ARG A 356 -35.64 -6.73 25.81
C ARG A 356 -35.26 -6.15 24.45
N SER A 357 -36.11 -5.29 23.90
CA SER A 357 -35.89 -4.57 22.63
C SER A 357 -34.70 -3.61 22.73
N PHE A 358 -34.58 -2.90 23.85
CA PHE A 358 -33.43 -2.04 24.14
C PHE A 358 -32.14 -2.85 24.25
N VAL A 359 -32.15 -3.97 24.99
CA VAL A 359 -31.00 -4.88 25.10
C VAL A 359 -30.62 -5.49 23.74
N SER A 360 -31.59 -5.86 22.90
CA SER A 360 -31.30 -6.38 21.55
C SER A 360 -30.74 -5.32 20.60
N LYS A 361 -31.04 -4.04 20.83
CA LYS A 361 -30.48 -2.91 20.07
C LYS A 361 -29.08 -2.50 20.54
N MET A 362 -28.74 -2.78 21.81
CA MET A 362 -27.43 -2.50 22.40
C MET A 362 -26.37 -3.55 22.04
N LEU A 363 -26.79 -4.73 21.61
CA LEU A 363 -25.89 -5.77 21.13
C LEU A 363 -25.75 -5.63 19.60
N PRO A 364 -24.52 -5.64 19.05
CA PRO A 364 -24.36 -5.82 17.61
C PRO A 364 -25.04 -7.15 17.24
N GLY A 365 -25.98 -7.11 16.30
CA GLY A 365 -26.65 -8.31 15.81
C GLY A 365 -25.62 -9.32 15.29
N PRO A 366 -25.93 -10.63 15.31
CA PRO A 366 -25.08 -11.59 14.62
C PRO A 366 -25.00 -11.19 13.14
N TYR A 367 -23.77 -10.98 12.67
CA TYR A 367 -23.46 -10.78 11.26
C TYR A 367 -23.97 -11.94 10.40
#